data_AF-A0A0F9D485-F1
#
_entry.id   AF-A0A0F9D485-F1
#
_cell.length_a   1.000
_cell.length_b   1.000
_cell.length_c   1.000
_cell.angle_alpha   90.00
_cell.angle_beta   90.00
_cell.angle_gamma   90.00
#
_symmetry.space_group_name_H-M   'P 1'
#
loop_
_entity.id
_entity.type
_entity.pdbx_description
1 polymer ?
#
loop_
_entity_poly.entity_id
_entity_poly.type
_entity_poly.pdbx_seq_one_letter_code
_entity_poly.pdbx_strand_id
1 'polypeptide(L)'
;MNGAMGLCVLLAVALAGCAGADAPGRQELQSPGPAWPKEIELKRRMSGKVDRIVDCHVHFRRFSRLEHFFDLRRDVGIDRWNIVSIVGPKNGEGNARCLYAKVAGKGAFYCFGGLNHLAYKSKGRVDPGSFAQQVDEMREAGFDGIKLIEGKPSVRRDWYPFPLDGDYYR
;
A
#
# COMPACT_ATOMS: atom_id res chain seq x y z
N MET A 1 26.57 -4.60 21.01
CA MET A 1 26.79 -4.88 19.58
C MET A 1 25.94 -6.08 19.21
N ASN A 2 24.81 -5.89 18.52
CA ASN A 2 23.99 -6.91 17.84
C ASN A 2 22.77 -6.19 17.25
N GLY A 3 22.85 -5.71 15.99
CA GLY A 3 21.80 -4.86 15.42
C GLY A 3 21.72 -4.88 13.89
N ALA A 4 22.17 -5.97 13.25
CA ALA A 4 22.25 -6.04 11.78
C ALA A 4 21.57 -7.27 11.15
N MET A 5 20.87 -8.11 11.92
CA MET A 5 20.21 -9.32 11.36
C MET A 5 18.75 -9.12 10.93
N GLY A 6 18.07 -8.04 11.33
CA GLY A 6 16.63 -7.86 11.05
C GLY A 6 16.30 -7.42 9.62
N LEU A 7 17.18 -6.64 8.97
CA LEU A 7 16.90 -6.05 7.66
C LEU A 7 17.12 -7.03 6.49
N CYS A 8 17.94 -8.06 6.70
CA CYS A 8 18.29 -9.04 5.65
C CYS A 8 17.15 -10.02 5.34
N VAL A 9 16.30 -10.33 6.31
CA VAL A 9 15.23 -11.34 6.14
C VAL A 9 14.06 -10.78 5.30
N LEU A 10 13.73 -9.49 5.41
CA LEU A 10 12.68 -8.87 4.60
C LEU A 10 13.06 -8.71 3.12
N LEU A 11 14.34 -8.48 2.82
CA LEU A 11 14.82 -8.38 1.44
C LEU A 11 14.92 -9.75 0.75
N ALA A 12 15.25 -10.81 1.52
CA ALA A 12 15.37 -12.17 0.99
C ALA A 12 14.01 -12.75 0.53
N VAL A 13 12.91 -12.41 1.20
CA VAL A 13 11.56 -12.83 0.78
C VAL A 13 11.13 -12.13 -0.52
N ALA A 14 11.62 -10.91 -0.79
CA ALA A 14 11.31 -10.19 -2.03
C ALA A 14 12.05 -10.75 -3.27
N LEU A 15 13.17 -11.47 -3.08
CA LEU A 15 13.99 -12.02 -4.18
C LEU A 15 13.69 -13.49 -4.48
N ALA A 16 13.11 -14.25 -3.54
CA ALA A 16 12.80 -15.67 -3.72
C ALA A 16 11.53 -15.96 -4.55
N GLY A 17 10.73 -14.94 -4.91
CA GLY A 17 9.53 -15.10 -5.74
C GLY A 17 9.76 -15.09 -7.26
N CYS A 18 11.00 -14.90 -7.71
CA CYS A 18 11.36 -14.83 -9.13
C CYS A 18 11.69 -16.20 -9.71
N ALA A 19 10.78 -17.17 -9.62
CA ALA A 19 10.89 -18.42 -10.37
C ALA A 19 9.51 -19.04 -10.64
N GLY A 20 9.05 -18.90 -11.90
CA GLY A 20 8.14 -19.85 -12.53
C GLY A 20 6.65 -19.74 -12.23
N ALA A 21 5.91 -19.14 -13.16
CA ALA A 21 4.65 -19.68 -13.68
C ALA A 21 4.22 -18.86 -14.91
N ASP A 22 4.53 -19.38 -16.10
CA ASP A 22 3.95 -18.93 -17.35
C ASP A 22 2.44 -19.17 -17.32
N ALA A 23 1.67 -18.08 -17.21
CA ALA A 23 0.23 -18.10 -17.38
C ALA A 23 -0.12 -17.82 -18.85
N PRO A 24 -1.04 -18.58 -19.48
CA PRO A 24 -1.35 -18.44 -20.89
C PRO A 24 -2.04 -17.11 -21.18
N GLY A 25 -1.65 -16.54 -22.33
CA GLY A 25 -2.22 -15.41 -23.06
C GLY A 25 -3.35 -14.62 -22.40
N ARG A 26 -3.02 -13.46 -21.84
CA ARG A 26 -3.99 -12.36 -21.73
C ARG A 26 -3.84 -11.49 -22.97
N GLN A 27 -4.92 -11.43 -23.75
CA GLN A 27 -5.16 -10.40 -24.74
C GLN A 27 -4.77 -9.03 -24.16
N GLU A 28 -3.80 -8.41 -24.80
CA GLU A 28 -3.46 -7.01 -24.62
C GLU A 28 -4.74 -6.20 -24.87
N LEU A 29 -5.23 -5.49 -23.85
CA LEU A 29 -6.30 -4.51 -24.02
C LEU A 29 -5.70 -3.32 -24.79
N GLN A 30 -5.53 -3.49 -26.10
CA GLN A 30 -5.36 -2.41 -27.06
C GLN A 30 -6.75 -1.85 -27.38
N SER A 31 -7.31 -1.11 -26.43
CA SER A 31 -8.38 -0.18 -26.72
C SER A 31 -7.96 1.17 -26.16
N PRO A 32 -7.90 2.25 -26.97
CA PRO A 32 -7.70 3.57 -26.43
C PRO A 32 -8.88 3.81 -25.48
N GLY A 33 -8.61 3.87 -24.18
CA GLY A 33 -9.59 4.35 -23.22
C GLY A 33 -10.13 5.70 -23.68
N PRO A 34 -11.36 6.07 -23.28
CA PRO A 34 -11.96 7.33 -23.71
C PRO A 34 -10.95 8.45 -23.50
N ALA A 35 -10.66 9.24 -24.53
CA ALA A 35 -9.82 10.42 -24.42
C ALA A 35 -10.38 11.24 -23.25
N TRP A 36 -9.64 11.36 -22.15
CA TRP A 36 -10.10 11.99 -20.91
C TRP A 36 -10.00 13.51 -21.05
N PRO A 37 -11.05 14.24 -21.46
CA PRO A 37 -10.92 15.65 -21.81
C PRO A 37 -11.05 16.56 -20.58
N LYS A 38 -11.34 16.00 -19.39
CA LYS A 38 -11.68 16.75 -18.17
C LYS A 38 -10.56 16.84 -17.13
N GLU A 39 -9.54 15.96 -17.19
CA GLU A 39 -8.45 15.93 -16.19
C GLU A 39 -7.44 17.06 -16.40
N ILE A 40 -7.14 17.40 -17.66
CA ILE A 40 -6.34 18.59 -18.02
C ILE A 40 -7.05 19.87 -17.54
N GLU A 41 -8.39 19.87 -17.48
CA GLU A 41 -9.17 21.02 -17.02
C GLU A 41 -9.12 21.20 -15.49
N LEU A 42 -9.00 20.12 -14.69
CA LEU A 42 -8.93 20.20 -13.24
C LEU A 42 -7.68 20.95 -12.78
N LYS A 43 -6.52 20.58 -13.35
CA LYS A 43 -5.27 21.32 -13.14
C LYS A 43 -5.37 22.75 -13.62
N ARG A 44 -6.02 23.01 -14.76
CA ARG A 44 -6.20 24.37 -15.30
C ARG A 44 -7.14 25.25 -14.46
N ARG A 45 -8.11 24.63 -13.77
CA ARG A 45 -9.01 25.29 -12.81
C ARG A 45 -8.36 25.55 -11.44
N MET A 46 -7.39 24.71 -11.04
CA MET A 46 -6.67 24.84 -9.78
C MET A 46 -5.30 25.52 -9.91
N SER A 47 -4.75 25.60 -11.12
CA SER A 47 -3.46 26.24 -11.40
C SER A 47 -3.55 27.72 -11.06
N GLY A 48 -2.73 28.14 -10.09
CA GLY A 48 -2.74 29.49 -9.52
C GLY A 48 -3.34 29.59 -8.12
N LYS A 49 -3.93 28.52 -7.56
CA LYS A 49 -4.47 28.50 -6.18
C LYS A 49 -3.82 27.48 -5.26
N VAL A 50 -3.15 26.45 -5.79
CA VAL A 50 -2.56 25.38 -5.00
C VAL A 50 -1.18 25.02 -5.57
N ASP A 51 -0.15 25.07 -4.72
CA ASP A 51 1.24 24.83 -5.13
C ASP A 51 1.58 23.35 -5.29
N ARG A 52 0.85 22.46 -4.60
CA ARG A 52 1.04 21.01 -4.63
C ARG A 52 -0.25 20.24 -4.48
N ILE A 53 -0.40 19.16 -5.23
CA ILE A 53 -1.48 18.20 -5.14
C ILE A 53 -0.91 16.89 -4.61
N VAL A 54 -1.52 16.34 -3.56
CA VAL A 54 -1.17 15.02 -3.02
C VAL A 54 -2.42 14.16 -3.04
N ASP A 55 -2.33 12.98 -3.69
CA ASP A 55 -3.36 11.97 -3.55
C ASP A 55 -3.13 11.22 -2.24
N CYS A 56 -4.14 11.21 -1.37
CA CYS A 56 -4.03 10.64 -0.03
C CYS A 56 -4.26 9.12 0.01
N HIS A 57 -4.73 8.49 -1.08
CA HIS A 57 -5.09 7.07 -1.04
C HIS A 57 -4.98 6.39 -2.40
N VAL A 58 -3.82 5.78 -2.65
CA VAL A 58 -3.63 4.88 -3.80
C VAL A 58 -3.15 3.49 -3.36
N HIS A 59 -3.41 2.48 -4.18
CA HIS A 59 -3.00 1.11 -3.90
C HIS A 59 -1.98 0.60 -4.90
N PHE A 60 -0.77 0.33 -4.41
CA PHE A 60 0.28 -0.30 -5.21
C PHE A 60 0.12 -1.82 -5.20
N ARG A 61 -0.48 -2.34 -6.28
CA ARG A 61 -0.89 -3.76 -6.32
C ARG A 61 0.21 -4.71 -6.75
N ARG A 62 1.13 -4.30 -7.62
CA ARG A 62 2.14 -5.15 -8.25
C ARG A 62 3.45 -4.39 -8.39
N PHE A 63 4.58 -4.98 -8.00
CA PHE A 63 5.91 -4.40 -8.14
C PHE A 63 6.22 -3.95 -9.57
N SER A 64 5.81 -4.74 -10.57
CA SER A 64 6.03 -4.46 -12.00
C SER A 64 5.30 -3.22 -12.55
N ARG A 65 4.48 -2.54 -11.74
CA ARG A 65 3.71 -1.37 -12.15
C ARG A 65 4.26 -0.05 -11.61
N LEU A 66 5.46 -0.04 -11.02
CA LEU A 66 6.04 1.19 -10.46
C LEU A 66 6.21 2.29 -11.52
N GLU A 67 6.75 1.97 -12.70
CA GLU A 67 6.93 2.95 -13.77
C GLU A 67 5.60 3.56 -14.24
N HIS A 68 4.55 2.74 -14.30
CA HIS A 68 3.22 3.23 -14.64
C HIS A 68 2.68 4.26 -13.64
N PHE A 69 3.07 4.18 -12.36
CA PHE A 69 2.72 5.19 -11.36
C PHE A 69 3.41 6.53 -11.67
N PHE A 70 4.65 6.53 -12.15
CA PHE A 70 5.35 7.75 -12.55
C PHE A 70 4.74 8.40 -13.80
N ASP A 71 4.37 7.59 -14.79
CA ASP A 71 3.69 8.08 -15.99
C ASP A 71 2.35 8.72 -15.64
N LEU A 72 1.49 7.99 -14.91
CA LEU A 72 0.21 8.52 -14.47
C LEU A 72 0.37 9.80 -13.66
N ARG A 73 1.31 9.83 -12.70
CA ARG A 73 1.58 11.01 -11.87
C ARG A 73 1.95 12.23 -12.71
N ARG A 74 2.77 12.06 -13.76
CA ARG A 74 3.11 13.13 -14.71
C ARG A 74 1.88 13.58 -15.48
N ASP A 75 1.11 12.63 -16.01
CA ASP A 75 0.01 12.90 -16.95
C ASP A 75 -1.19 13.58 -16.25
N VAL A 76 -1.54 13.14 -15.04
CA VAL A 76 -2.58 13.79 -14.20
C VAL A 76 -2.00 14.96 -13.40
N GLY A 77 -0.68 14.99 -13.27
CA GLY A 77 0.09 16.05 -12.65
C GLY A 77 -0.02 16.11 -11.11
N ILE A 78 -0.22 14.98 -10.45
CA ILE A 78 -0.15 14.94 -8.99
C ILE A 78 1.32 15.01 -8.54
N ASP A 79 1.64 15.70 -7.45
CA ASP A 79 3.04 15.87 -7.02
C ASP A 79 3.55 14.65 -6.27
N ARG A 80 2.71 14.10 -5.37
CA ARG A 80 3.02 12.91 -4.56
C ARG A 80 1.77 12.07 -4.33
N TRP A 81 1.96 10.77 -4.13
CA TRP A 81 0.89 9.88 -3.71
C TRP A 81 1.18 9.22 -2.37
N ASN A 82 0.15 8.98 -1.59
CA ASN A 82 0.23 8.12 -0.43
C ASN A 82 -0.20 6.70 -0.78
N ILE A 83 0.77 5.78 -0.78
CA ILE A 83 0.49 4.35 -0.97
C ILE A 83 -0.06 3.79 0.33
N VAL A 84 -1.34 3.44 0.30
CA VAL A 84 -2.04 2.86 1.44
C VAL A 84 -2.01 1.33 1.33
N SER A 85 -1.46 0.68 2.35
CA SER A 85 -1.37 -0.78 2.39
C SER A 85 -2.75 -1.44 2.50
N ILE A 86 -2.85 -2.63 1.92
CA ILE A 86 -3.94 -3.57 2.18
C ILE A 86 -3.29 -4.83 2.73
N VAL A 87 -3.43 -5.04 4.03
CA VAL A 87 -3.05 -6.26 4.71
C VAL A 87 -4.30 -7.09 4.92
N GLY A 88 -4.27 -8.34 4.46
CA GLY A 88 -5.42 -9.23 4.59
C GLY A 88 -5.07 -10.69 4.29
N PRO A 89 -6.00 -11.62 4.53
CA PRO A 89 -5.74 -13.06 4.43
C PRO A 89 -5.26 -13.51 3.05
N LYS A 90 -5.64 -12.77 2.00
CA LYS A 90 -5.29 -13.08 0.61
C LYS A 90 -4.02 -12.37 0.13
N ASN A 91 -3.54 -11.36 0.86
CA ASN A 91 -2.44 -10.48 0.44
C ASN A 91 -1.63 -10.02 1.67
N GLY A 92 -0.61 -10.79 2.07
CA GLY A 92 0.30 -10.42 3.16
C GLY A 92 1.34 -9.36 2.77
N GLU A 93 1.61 -9.21 1.47
CA GLU A 93 2.68 -8.35 0.95
C GLU A 93 2.32 -6.85 0.88
N GLY A 94 1.20 -6.42 1.46
CA GLY A 94 0.75 -5.02 1.40
C GLY A 94 1.82 -4.04 1.91
N ASN A 95 2.34 -4.31 3.11
CA ASN A 95 3.34 -3.45 3.76
C ASN A 95 4.68 -3.47 3.00
N ALA A 96 5.10 -4.64 2.50
CA ALA A 96 6.32 -4.76 1.70
C ALA A 96 6.24 -3.95 0.39
N ARG A 97 5.09 -4.00 -0.30
CA ARG A 97 4.85 -3.21 -1.52
C ARG A 97 4.87 -1.72 -1.26
N CYS A 98 4.27 -1.28 -0.15
CA CYS A 98 4.30 0.12 0.28
C CYS A 98 5.74 0.61 0.51
N LEU A 99 6.55 -0.15 1.27
CA LEU A 99 7.96 0.20 1.51
C LEU A 99 8.79 0.21 0.22
N TYR A 100 8.61 -0.81 -0.64
CA TYR A 100 9.27 -0.86 -1.93
C TYR A 100 8.97 0.40 -2.76
N ALA A 101 7.69 0.78 -2.87
CA ALA A 101 7.29 1.97 -3.61
C ALA A 101 7.96 3.22 -3.02
N LYS A 102 7.99 3.37 -1.69
CA LYS A 102 8.65 4.50 -1.04
C LYS A 102 10.14 4.60 -1.39
N VAL A 103 10.87 3.50 -1.23
CA VAL A 103 12.33 3.46 -1.47
C VAL A 103 12.65 3.67 -2.94
N ALA A 104 12.00 2.92 -3.83
CA ALA A 104 12.22 3.03 -5.28
C ALA A 104 11.69 4.35 -5.85
N GLY A 105 10.69 4.94 -5.18
CA GLY A 105 10.01 6.18 -5.53
C GLY A 105 10.82 7.46 -5.40
N LYS A 106 11.99 7.42 -4.75
CA LYS A 106 12.88 8.58 -4.52
C LYS A 106 12.15 9.84 -4.04
N GLY A 107 11.19 9.66 -3.12
CA GLY A 107 10.41 10.77 -2.53
C GLY A 107 9.11 11.13 -3.25
N ALA A 108 8.73 10.42 -4.32
CA ALA A 108 7.43 10.59 -4.98
C ALA A 108 6.25 10.03 -4.16
N PHE A 109 6.52 9.18 -3.17
CA PHE A 109 5.50 8.45 -2.42
C PHE A 109 5.63 8.63 -0.92
N TYR A 110 4.49 8.86 -0.27
CA TYR A 110 4.26 8.54 1.14
C TYR A 110 3.77 7.09 1.25
N CYS A 111 3.89 6.52 2.45
CA CYS A 111 3.66 5.11 2.68
C CYS A 111 2.93 4.89 4.01
N PHE A 112 1.66 4.47 3.93
CA PHE A 112 0.84 4.17 5.11
C PHE A 112 0.68 2.66 5.28
N GLY A 113 1.22 2.15 6.39
CA GLY A 113 1.26 0.72 6.71
C GLY A 113 -0.09 0.24 7.24
N GLY A 114 -0.47 -0.99 6.91
CA GLY A 114 -1.71 -1.59 7.36
C GLY A 114 -1.44 -2.51 8.54
N LEU A 115 -2.23 -2.38 9.61
CA LEU A 115 -2.14 -3.29 10.76
C LEU A 115 -2.56 -4.71 10.36
N ASN A 116 -1.89 -5.68 10.95
CA ASN A 116 -2.16 -7.09 10.74
C ASN A 116 -3.16 -7.60 11.79
N HIS A 117 -4.39 -7.80 11.33
CA HIS A 117 -5.50 -8.31 12.14
C HIS A 117 -5.68 -9.82 12.07
N LEU A 118 -4.73 -10.56 11.47
CA LEU A 118 -4.90 -11.98 11.19
C LEU A 118 -4.93 -12.87 12.44
N ALA A 119 -4.53 -12.37 13.61
CA ALA A 119 -4.65 -13.09 14.89
C ALA A 119 -6.05 -13.69 15.09
N TYR A 120 -7.09 -12.88 14.88
CA TYR A 120 -8.48 -13.32 15.01
C TYR A 120 -8.87 -14.36 13.96
N LYS A 121 -8.65 -14.06 12.68
CA LYS A 121 -9.04 -14.94 11.57
C LYS A 121 -8.28 -16.24 11.54
N SER A 122 -7.02 -16.23 11.98
CA SER A 122 -6.18 -17.40 12.06
C SER A 122 -6.51 -18.30 13.26
N LYS A 123 -7.34 -17.84 14.19
CA LYS A 123 -7.61 -18.49 15.49
C LYS A 123 -6.31 -18.71 16.29
N GLY A 124 -5.44 -17.69 16.33
CA GLY A 124 -4.17 -17.73 17.06
C GLY A 124 -3.03 -18.47 16.37
N ARG A 125 -3.22 -18.99 15.15
CA ARG A 125 -2.11 -19.61 14.38
C ARG A 125 -1.09 -18.59 13.87
N VAL A 126 -1.48 -17.33 13.78
CA VAL A 126 -0.60 -16.21 13.45
C VAL A 126 -0.63 -15.24 14.61
N ASP A 127 0.54 -14.96 15.17
CA ASP A 127 0.72 -13.92 16.18
C ASP A 127 1.46 -12.73 15.53
N PRO A 128 0.75 -11.63 15.19
CA PRO A 128 1.35 -10.44 14.65
C PRO A 128 1.86 -9.46 15.73
N GLY A 129 1.80 -9.82 17.01
CA GLY A 129 2.06 -8.90 18.12
C GLY A 129 0.91 -7.89 18.35
N SER A 130 1.07 -7.06 19.37
CA SER A 130 0.07 -6.01 19.69
C SER A 130 0.03 -4.93 18.61
N PHE A 131 -1.08 -4.20 18.49
CA PHE A 131 -1.13 -3.09 17.53
C PHE A 131 -0.12 -1.99 17.86
N ALA A 132 0.14 -1.71 19.14
CA ALA A 132 1.17 -0.76 19.55
C ALA A 132 2.56 -1.19 19.04
N GLN A 133 2.92 -2.46 19.23
CA GLN A 133 4.18 -3.01 18.72
C GLN A 133 4.26 -2.88 17.20
N GLN A 134 3.20 -3.23 16.48
CA GLN A 134 3.16 -3.10 15.02
C GLN A 134 3.35 -1.65 14.55
N VAL A 135 2.79 -0.67 15.26
CA VAL A 135 2.98 0.76 14.94
C VAL A 135 4.43 1.18 15.18
N ASP A 136 5.04 0.76 16.28
CA ASP A 136 6.44 1.06 16.57
C ASP A 136 7.36 0.44 15.50
N GLU A 137 7.15 -0.82 15.13
CA GLU A 137 7.88 -1.51 14.06
C GLU A 137 7.69 -0.81 12.70
N MET A 138 6.47 -0.33 12.38
CA MET A 138 6.23 0.44 11.15
C MET A 138 6.97 1.77 11.16
N ARG A 139 6.99 2.47 12.28
CA ARG A 139 7.75 3.73 12.40
C ARG A 139 9.24 3.48 12.18
N GLU A 140 9.79 2.44 12.80
CA GLU A 140 11.20 2.05 12.62
C GLU A 140 11.52 1.63 11.19
N ALA A 141 10.60 0.94 10.51
CA ALA A 141 10.72 0.59 9.10
C ALA A 141 10.59 1.78 8.14
N GLY A 142 10.23 2.98 8.65
CA GLY A 142 10.14 4.20 7.87
C GLY A 142 8.80 4.42 7.17
N PHE A 143 7.70 3.88 7.69
CA PHE A 143 6.36 4.29 7.26
C PHE A 143 6.07 5.75 7.64
N ASP A 144 5.29 6.46 6.83
CA ASP A 144 4.87 7.85 7.09
C ASP A 144 3.57 7.94 7.90
N GLY A 145 2.89 6.82 8.08
CA GLY A 145 1.63 6.73 8.78
C GLY A 145 1.07 5.32 8.79
N ILE A 146 -0.14 5.20 9.32
CA ILE A 146 -0.81 3.92 9.50
C ILE A 146 -2.24 3.97 8.96
N LYS A 147 -2.68 2.81 8.48
CA LYS A 147 -4.07 2.49 8.20
C LYS A 147 -4.54 1.55 9.29
N LEU A 148 -5.34 2.10 10.20
CA LEU A 148 -5.83 1.39 11.37
C LEU A 148 -6.77 0.24 10.99
N ILE A 149 -7.75 0.49 10.12
CA ILE A 149 -8.78 -0.48 9.72
C ILE A 149 -9.17 -0.30 8.24
N GLU A 150 -9.69 -1.35 7.61
CA GLU A 150 -10.39 -1.19 6.33
C GLU A 150 -11.86 -0.85 6.57
N GLY A 151 -12.27 0.33 6.09
CA GLY A 151 -13.59 0.89 6.31
C GLY A 151 -14.69 0.38 5.36
N LYS A 152 -14.35 -0.43 4.36
CA LYS A 152 -15.37 -1.00 3.45
C LYS A 152 -16.38 -1.84 4.24
N PRO A 153 -17.69 -1.60 4.12
CA PRO A 153 -18.69 -2.30 4.93
C PRO A 153 -18.62 -3.83 4.85
N SER A 154 -18.33 -4.39 3.67
CA SER A 154 -18.13 -5.84 3.50
C SER A 154 -16.91 -6.34 4.28
N VAL A 155 -15.76 -5.68 4.12
CA VAL A 155 -14.53 -6.03 4.83
C VAL A 155 -14.70 -5.83 6.34
N ARG A 156 -15.35 -4.75 6.78
CA ARG A 156 -15.58 -4.46 8.20
C ARG A 156 -16.42 -5.53 8.88
N ARG A 157 -17.52 -5.95 8.25
CA ARG A 157 -18.38 -7.02 8.78
C ARG A 157 -17.66 -8.37 8.79
N ASP A 158 -16.96 -8.68 7.71
CA ASP A 158 -16.40 -10.01 7.53
C ASP A 158 -15.09 -10.18 8.31
N TRP A 159 -14.21 -9.18 8.35
CA TRP A 159 -12.83 -9.33 8.82
C TRP A 159 -12.62 -8.79 10.23
N TYR A 160 -13.36 -7.75 10.62
CA TYR A 160 -13.19 -7.08 11.92
C TYR A 160 -14.56 -6.93 12.61
N PRO A 161 -15.26 -8.02 13.01
CA PRO A 161 -16.60 -7.93 13.58
C PRO A 161 -16.64 -7.40 15.04
N PHE A 162 -15.68 -6.55 15.41
CA PHE A 162 -15.53 -6.00 16.77
C PHE A 162 -16.06 -4.56 16.86
N PRO A 163 -16.57 -4.10 18.00
CA PRO A 163 -16.81 -2.68 18.25
C PRO A 163 -15.51 -1.86 18.16
N LEU A 164 -15.56 -0.62 17.66
CA LEU A 164 -14.35 0.23 17.52
C LEU A 164 -13.76 0.66 18.87
N ASP A 165 -14.57 0.65 19.91
CA ASP A 165 -14.26 0.97 21.31
C ASP A 165 -14.03 -0.29 22.17
N GLY A 166 -14.08 -1.48 21.56
CA GLY A 166 -13.91 -2.76 22.23
C GLY A 166 -12.47 -3.13 22.54
N ASP A 167 -12.30 -4.11 23.43
CA ASP A 167 -11.00 -4.55 23.96
C ASP A 167 -10.04 -5.07 22.88
N TYR A 168 -10.55 -5.46 21.72
CA TYR A 168 -9.72 -5.91 20.59
C TYR A 168 -8.69 -4.86 20.13
N TYR A 169 -8.97 -3.57 20.30
CA TYR A 169 -8.10 -2.47 19.86
C TYR A 169 -7.27 -1.82 20.99
N ARG A 170 -7.33 -2.36 22.21
CA ARG A 170 -6.58 -1.83 23.37
C ARG A 170 -5.21 -2.47 23.53
#